data_AF-A0A7C1ILP6-F1
#
_entry.id   AF-A0A7C1ILP6-F1
#
_cell.length_a   1.000
_cell.length_b   1.000
_cell.length_c   1.000
_cell.angle_alpha   90.00
_cell.angle_beta   90.00
_cell.angle_gamma   90.00
#
_symmetry.space_group_name_H-M   'P 1'
#
loop_
_entity.id
_entity.type
_entity.pdbx_description
1 polymer ?
#
loop_
_entity_poly.entity_id
_entity_poly.type
_entity_poly.pdbx_seq_one_letter_code
_entity_poly.pdbx_strand_id
1 'polypeptide(L)'
;MDLFRKGIAKIIVSARSLIEGFNVPEIDVGIIAASSTSVRQRIQSIGRVLRKHKTATGEEKNSVIYTLYAHNTVDEEIYKKINWDKITGVDNNIYYLGIPYENPIKQEGPPHRPLKRDYEIDENELFEGCVYQGEYEGEEFTCDTNGNIKNSNELYVINANDLPEKIKNIKGGYGRFKVTPQKKYILVSVLEENEWKTKFVTKLKEPFKFINKKSEVSSNDLEEILKSIKTGDEYPIQDNKQIIMELRYSSKKGGVIVKKIDKGEIFAKTTQTAEDREKGEDAENLIKVIKNLHAQGKVISKIFLNNRNDVLFREKGILYFIYRLKKGLEFSVTKN
;
A
#
# COMPACT_ATOMS: atom_id res chain seq x y z
N MET A 1 40.69 -11.49 24.94
CA MET A 1 39.57 -11.30 25.90
C MET A 1 40.01 -11.46 27.34
N ASP A 2 40.74 -12.51 27.69
CA ASP A 2 41.22 -12.69 29.07
C ASP A 2 42.10 -11.52 29.54
N LEU A 3 42.88 -10.92 28.64
CA LEU A 3 43.64 -9.70 28.94
C LEU A 3 42.74 -8.52 29.35
N PHE A 4 41.55 -8.39 28.75
CA PHE A 4 40.61 -7.34 29.11
C PHE A 4 39.90 -7.66 30.43
N ARG A 5 39.50 -8.92 30.64
CA ARG A 5 38.94 -9.38 31.92
C ARG A 5 39.91 -9.23 33.09
N LYS A 6 41.20 -9.42 32.85
CA LYS A 6 42.28 -9.21 33.82
C LYS A 6 42.66 -7.72 33.98
N GLY A 7 42.01 -6.81 33.24
CA GLY A 7 42.29 -5.38 33.28
C GLY A 7 43.62 -4.95 32.66
N ILE A 8 44.33 -5.85 31.96
CA ILE A 8 45.60 -5.60 31.27
C ILE A 8 45.34 -4.84 29.97
N ALA A 9 44.40 -5.32 29.15
CA ALA A 9 43.92 -4.59 28.00
C ALA A 9 42.80 -3.64 28.45
N LYS A 10 42.91 -2.35 28.12
CA LYS A 10 41.92 -1.32 28.49
C LYS A 10 40.86 -1.06 27.41
N ILE A 11 41.10 -1.49 26.17
CA ILE A 11 40.24 -1.22 25.02
C ILE A 11 40.03 -2.52 24.23
N ILE A 12 38.80 -2.72 23.76
CA ILE A 12 38.46 -3.74 22.74
C ILE A 12 37.80 -3.01 21.58
N VAL A 13 38.25 -3.31 20.37
CA VAL A 13 37.63 -2.84 19.13
C VAL A 13 37.11 -4.05 18.36
N SER A 14 35.87 -3.97 17.87
CA SER A 14 35.28 -5.01 17.02
C SER A 14 34.31 -4.40 16.03
N ALA A 15 34.32 -4.89 14.80
CA ALA A 15 33.42 -4.45 13.74
C ALA A 15 32.13 -5.31 13.61
N ARG A 16 32.11 -6.54 14.15
CA ARG A 16 30.98 -7.48 13.95
C ARG A 16 30.79 -8.47 15.10
N SER A 17 31.88 -8.94 15.70
CA SER A 17 31.90 -10.02 16.69
C SER A 17 31.25 -9.67 18.04
N LEU A 18 31.02 -8.40 18.34
CA LEU A 18 30.30 -7.96 19.55
C LEU A 18 28.77 -7.98 19.40
N ILE A 19 28.25 -8.24 18.18
CA ILE A 19 26.82 -8.13 17.86
C ILE A 19 26.11 -9.49 18.05
N GLU A 20 26.77 -10.63 17.84
CA GLU A 20 26.18 -11.98 17.95
C GLU A 20 27.03 -12.89 18.86
N GLY A 21 26.38 -13.70 19.71
CA GLY A 21 27.01 -14.84 20.41
C GLY A 21 28.09 -14.54 21.47
N PHE A 22 28.17 -13.31 22.01
CA PHE A 22 29.32 -12.90 22.83
C PHE A 22 28.95 -12.31 24.21
N ASN A 23 29.55 -12.83 25.28
CA ASN A 23 29.41 -12.29 26.64
C ASN A 23 30.47 -11.23 26.91
N VAL A 24 30.05 -9.97 26.76
CA VAL A 24 30.88 -8.78 26.98
C VAL A 24 31.28 -8.70 28.46
N PRO A 25 32.58 -8.52 28.80
CA PRO A 25 33.05 -8.27 30.17
C PRO A 25 32.47 -6.97 30.74
N GLU A 26 32.81 -6.61 31.97
CA GLU A 26 32.40 -5.32 32.54
C GLU A 26 32.97 -4.15 31.70
N ILE A 27 32.11 -3.20 31.32
CA ILE A 27 32.48 -2.03 30.53
C ILE A 27 31.85 -0.78 31.13
N ASP A 28 32.68 0.24 31.34
CA ASP A 28 32.24 1.55 31.79
C ASP A 28 31.75 2.44 30.64
N VAL A 29 32.43 2.37 29.49
CA VAL A 29 32.14 3.18 28.30
C VAL A 29 32.08 2.32 27.04
N GLY A 30 30.94 2.36 26.34
CA GLY A 30 30.77 1.78 25.00
C GLY A 30 30.77 2.85 23.93
N ILE A 31 31.46 2.62 22.80
CA ILE A 31 31.40 3.51 21.63
C ILE A 31 30.88 2.71 20.44
N ILE A 32 29.76 3.16 19.86
CA ILE A 32 29.16 2.59 18.66
C ILE A 32 29.37 3.58 17.53
N ALA A 33 30.39 3.36 16.71
CA ALA A 33 30.70 4.20 15.55
C ALA A 33 29.97 3.76 14.26
N ALA A 34 29.51 2.51 14.20
CA ALA A 34 28.77 2.01 13.06
C ALA A 34 27.27 2.18 13.26
N SER A 35 26.64 2.91 12.36
CA SER A 35 25.20 2.93 12.20
C SER A 35 24.78 1.67 11.44
N SER A 36 24.22 0.71 12.18
CA SER A 36 23.37 -0.31 11.58
C SER A 36 21.97 0.28 11.51
N THR A 37 21.29 0.13 10.37
CA THR A 37 19.86 0.47 10.26
C THR A 37 18.96 -0.53 11.00
N SER A 38 19.56 -1.58 11.60
CA SER A 38 18.87 -2.59 12.40
C SER A 38 18.70 -2.14 13.86
N VAL A 39 17.46 -1.78 14.19
CA VAL A 39 17.04 -1.44 15.56
C VAL A 39 17.35 -2.57 16.53
N ARG A 40 17.01 -3.82 16.18
CA ARG A 40 17.20 -4.99 17.06
C ARG A 40 18.65 -5.19 17.44
N GLN A 41 19.57 -5.10 16.48
CA GLN A 41 21.01 -5.24 16.76
C GLN A 41 21.48 -4.15 17.70
N ARG A 42 21.07 -2.90 17.49
CA ARG A 42 21.46 -1.78 18.35
C ARG A 42 20.93 -1.92 19.78
N ILE A 43 19.66 -2.33 19.96
CA ILE A 43 19.10 -2.63 21.29
C ILE A 43 19.91 -3.73 21.98
N GLN A 44 20.27 -4.79 21.26
CA GLN A 44 21.09 -5.88 21.81
C GLN A 44 22.50 -5.40 22.19
N SER A 45 23.15 -4.58 21.36
CA SER A 45 24.46 -3.99 21.67
C SER A 45 24.39 -3.11 22.92
N ILE A 46 23.35 -2.27 23.02
CA ILE A 46 23.10 -1.42 24.18
C ILE A 46 22.90 -2.28 25.44
N GLY A 47 22.04 -3.29 25.39
CA GLY A 47 21.78 -4.17 26.54
C GLY A 47 22.98 -5.02 26.97
N ARG A 48 23.95 -5.28 26.08
CA ARG A 48 25.21 -5.95 26.43
C ARG A 48 26.18 -5.03 27.19
N VAL A 49 26.07 -3.72 26.99
CA VAL A 49 26.94 -2.72 27.63
C VAL A 49 26.30 -2.13 28.90
N LEU A 50 24.99 -1.85 28.91
CA LEU A 50 24.25 -1.23 30.03
C LEU A 50 23.91 -2.20 31.19
N ARG A 51 24.83 -3.07 31.58
CA ARG A 51 24.61 -3.92 32.76
C ARG A 51 24.82 -3.10 34.04
N LYS A 52 23.94 -3.25 35.02
CA LYS A 52 24.14 -2.66 36.35
C LYS A 52 25.26 -3.43 37.06
N HIS A 53 26.34 -2.73 37.40
CA HIS A 53 27.43 -3.31 38.16
C HIS A 53 27.48 -2.68 39.54
N LYS A 54 27.57 -3.52 40.57
CA LYS A 54 27.91 -3.08 41.94
C LYS A 54 29.40 -3.24 42.13
N THR A 55 30.07 -2.18 42.53
CA THR A 55 31.46 -2.23 42.94
C THR A 55 31.60 -3.09 44.21
N ALA A 56 32.82 -3.49 44.57
CA ALA A 56 33.10 -4.21 45.82
C ALA A 56 32.68 -3.43 47.09
N THR A 57 32.47 -2.10 46.96
CA THR A 57 31.99 -1.18 48.00
C THR A 57 30.46 -1.02 48.00
N GLY A 58 29.75 -1.66 47.06
CA GLY A 58 28.28 -1.64 46.95
C GLY A 58 27.71 -0.50 46.10
N GLU A 59 28.55 0.33 45.49
CA GLU A 59 28.13 1.46 44.64
C GLU A 59 27.70 0.96 43.25
N GLU A 60 26.56 1.44 42.75
CA GLU A 60 26.11 1.16 41.39
C GLU A 60 26.90 2.04 40.40
N LYS A 61 27.65 1.41 39.49
CA LYS A 61 28.35 2.11 38.42
C LYS A 61 27.48 2.10 37.16
N ASN A 62 27.21 3.29 36.63
CA ASN A 62 26.44 3.46 35.40
C ASN A 62 27.37 3.41 34.18
N SER A 63 27.10 2.50 33.25
CA SER A 63 27.80 2.45 31.96
C SER A 63 27.24 3.52 31.01
N VAL A 64 28.11 4.20 30.27
CA VAL A 64 27.74 5.22 29.28
C VAL A 64 27.98 4.69 27.87
N ILE A 65 27.07 4.97 26.95
CA ILE A 65 27.21 4.61 25.53
C ILE A 65 27.24 5.87 24.69
N TYR A 66 28.30 6.03 23.92
CA TYR A 66 28.39 7.02 22.85
C TYR A 66 28.01 6.37 21.53
N THR A 67 27.02 6.93 20.87
CA THR A 67 26.63 6.53 19.51
C THR A 67 27.01 7.64 18.55
N LEU A 68 27.93 7.34 17.64
CA LEU A 68 28.31 8.27 16.58
C LEU A 68 27.48 7.96 15.33
N TYR A 69 27.04 9.01 14.65
CA TYR A 69 26.32 8.94 13.38
C TYR A 69 26.72 10.13 12.52
N ALA A 70 26.73 9.96 11.20
CA ALA A 70 26.93 11.08 10.28
C ALA A 70 25.62 11.85 10.09
N HIS A 71 25.65 13.16 10.36
CA HIS A 71 24.48 14.02 10.24
C HIS A 71 23.98 14.15 8.80
N ASN A 72 22.66 14.19 8.59
CA ASN A 72 22.01 14.21 7.27
C ASN A 72 22.41 13.03 6.35
N THR A 73 22.60 11.86 6.95
CA THR A 73 22.88 10.63 6.20
C THR A 73 21.91 9.52 6.60
N VAL A 74 22.03 8.37 5.93
CA VAL A 74 21.26 7.15 6.24
C VAL A 74 21.41 6.69 7.70
N ASP A 75 22.40 7.21 8.43
CA ASP A 75 22.59 6.87 9.83
C ASP A 75 21.46 7.34 10.74
N GLU A 76 20.72 8.37 10.34
CA GLU A 76 19.63 8.93 11.12
C GLU A 76 18.32 8.15 10.96
N GLU A 77 18.22 7.29 9.92
CA GLU A 77 17.02 6.51 9.60
C GLU A 77 16.57 5.59 10.74
N ILE A 78 17.49 5.13 11.57
CA ILE A 78 17.16 4.29 12.73
C ILE A 78 16.29 5.02 13.76
N TYR A 79 16.40 6.35 13.86
CA TYR A 79 15.58 7.16 14.77
C TYR A 79 14.14 7.36 14.26
N LYS A 80 13.89 7.18 12.96
CA LYS A 80 12.53 7.15 12.39
C LYS A 80 11.77 5.87 12.72
N LYS A 81 12.45 4.80 13.15
CA LYS A 81 11.86 3.46 13.31
C LYS A 81 11.33 3.17 14.71
N ILE A 82 11.98 3.72 15.74
CA ILE A 82 11.61 3.46 17.13
C ILE A 82 11.85 4.68 18.01
N ASN A 83 11.00 4.84 19.02
CA ASN A 83 11.20 5.86 20.03
C ASN A 83 12.23 5.32 21.04
N TRP A 84 13.47 5.80 20.91
CA TRP A 84 14.60 5.37 21.76
C TRP A 84 14.39 5.74 23.23
N ASP A 85 13.65 6.81 23.53
CA ASP A 85 13.34 7.22 24.90
C ASP A 85 12.50 6.16 25.64
N LYS A 86 11.67 5.39 24.91
CA LYS A 86 10.93 4.26 25.49
C LYS A 86 11.83 3.06 25.82
N ILE A 87 13.01 2.96 25.20
CA ILE A 87 13.93 1.81 25.36
C ILE A 87 14.92 2.09 26.48
N THR A 88 15.54 3.27 26.46
CA THR A 88 16.63 3.64 27.37
C THR A 88 16.18 4.55 28.50
N GLY A 89 14.97 5.13 28.43
CA GLY A 89 14.46 6.14 29.36
C GLY A 89 14.69 7.56 28.85
N VAL A 90 13.71 8.44 29.03
CA VAL A 90 13.67 9.82 28.49
C VAL A 90 14.90 10.64 28.92
N ASP A 91 15.32 10.50 30.18
CA ASP A 91 16.42 11.30 30.75
C ASP A 91 17.83 10.75 30.43
N ASN A 92 17.91 9.60 29.75
CA ASN A 92 19.17 8.91 29.50
C ASN A 92 19.73 9.15 28.10
N ASN A 93 18.97 9.81 27.21
CA ASN A 93 19.41 10.09 25.84
C ASN A 93 19.77 11.58 25.69
N ILE A 94 21.05 11.86 25.47
CA ILE A 94 21.53 13.22 25.21
C ILE A 94 22.13 13.27 23.81
N TYR A 95 21.69 14.24 23.02
CA TYR A 95 22.07 14.39 21.63
C TYR A 95 22.96 15.62 21.47
N TYR A 96 23.99 15.48 20.65
CA TYR A 96 24.92 16.54 20.31
C TYR A 96 25.14 16.56 18.80
N LEU A 97 25.35 17.75 18.24
CA LEU A 97 25.75 17.96 16.85
C LEU A 97 27.13 18.61 16.82
N GLY A 98 28.04 18.06 16.02
CA GLY A 98 29.42 18.55 15.90
C GLY A 98 30.45 17.47 16.22
N ILE A 99 31.72 17.85 16.16
CA ILE A 99 32.84 16.93 16.41
C ILE A 99 33.03 16.82 17.94
N PRO A 100 33.15 15.61 18.51
CA PRO A 100 33.20 15.42 19.97
C PRO A 100 34.25 16.23 20.72
N TYR A 101 35.37 16.58 20.08
CA TYR A 101 36.48 17.32 20.68
C TYR A 101 36.46 18.83 20.37
N GLU A 102 35.45 19.30 19.66
CA GLU A 102 35.31 20.71 19.22
C GLU A 102 34.06 21.37 19.83
N ASN A 103 33.78 21.11 21.10
CA ASN A 103 32.63 21.67 21.82
C ASN A 103 31.29 21.46 21.07
N PRO A 104 30.82 20.21 20.97
CA PRO A 104 29.63 19.92 20.20
C PRO A 104 28.37 20.54 20.83
N ILE A 105 27.42 20.94 19.99
CA ILE A 105 26.22 21.68 20.39
C ILE A 105 25.15 20.69 20.83
N LYS A 106 24.71 20.79 22.09
CA LYS A 106 23.61 19.98 22.63
C LYS A 106 22.31 20.24 21.85
N GLN A 107 21.61 19.17 21.49
CA GLN A 107 20.33 19.20 20.80
C GLN A 107 19.18 18.91 21.76
N GLU A 108 17.97 19.35 21.43
CA GLU A 108 16.76 19.09 22.23
C GLU A 108 16.27 17.64 22.14
N GLY A 109 16.70 16.89 21.12
CA GLY A 109 16.26 15.52 20.91
C GLY A 109 16.99 14.82 19.76
N PRO A 110 16.53 13.62 19.36
CA PRO A 110 17.12 12.89 18.25
C PRO A 110 16.95 13.64 16.93
N PRO A 111 17.80 13.35 15.92
CA PRO A 111 17.71 13.99 14.60
C PRO A 111 16.36 13.71 13.91
N HIS A 112 15.77 12.55 14.20
CA HIS A 112 14.43 12.20 13.77
C HIS A 112 13.65 11.53 14.89
N ARG A 113 12.33 11.56 14.79
CA ARG A 113 11.42 10.78 15.64
C ARG A 113 10.55 9.89 14.74
N PRO A 114 10.09 8.74 15.24
CA PRO A 114 9.10 7.96 14.51
C PRO A 114 7.84 8.78 14.28
N LEU A 115 7.24 8.62 13.11
CA LEU A 115 5.91 9.17 12.86
C LEU A 115 4.90 8.53 13.81
N LYS A 116 3.90 9.32 14.21
CA LYS A 116 2.83 8.88 15.11
C LYS A 116 2.00 7.77 14.45
N ARG A 117 1.53 6.82 15.25
CA ARG A 117 0.49 5.86 14.81
C ARG A 117 -0.86 6.54 14.74
N ASP A 118 -1.80 5.99 13.97
CA ASP A 118 -3.12 6.57 13.79
C ASP A 118 -3.88 6.86 15.09
N TYR A 119 -3.75 5.99 16.10
CA TYR A 119 -4.37 6.18 17.41
C TYR A 119 -3.77 7.31 18.26
N GLU A 120 -2.57 7.79 17.92
CA GLU A 120 -1.88 8.91 18.57
C GLU A 120 -2.17 10.27 17.90
N ILE A 121 -2.89 10.27 16.77
CA ILE A 121 -3.27 11.49 16.04
C ILE A 121 -4.51 12.11 16.69
N ASP A 122 -4.43 13.40 17.00
CA ASP A 122 -5.59 14.19 17.40
C ASP A 122 -6.50 14.41 16.18
N GLU A 123 -7.73 13.92 16.27
CA GLU A 123 -8.73 14.02 15.20
C GLU A 123 -9.15 15.48 14.96
N ASN A 124 -9.01 16.37 15.96
CA ASN A 124 -9.37 17.78 15.83
C ASN A 124 -8.39 18.58 14.94
N GLU A 125 -7.17 18.07 14.73
CA GLU A 125 -6.17 18.68 13.85
C GLU A 125 -6.34 18.24 12.38
N LEU A 126 -7.26 17.30 12.10
CA LEU A 126 -7.44 16.73 10.77
C LEU A 126 -8.56 17.43 10.00
N PHE A 127 -8.25 17.83 8.77
CA PHE A 127 -9.23 18.29 7.78
C PHE A 127 -8.86 17.76 6.39
N GLU A 128 -9.83 17.64 5.50
CA GLU A 128 -9.63 17.06 4.17
C GLU A 128 -8.49 17.77 3.43
N GLY A 129 -7.49 16.99 2.97
CA GLY A 129 -6.32 17.47 2.24
C GLY A 129 -5.15 17.95 3.11
N CYS A 130 -5.26 17.96 4.45
CA CYS A 130 -4.15 18.35 5.31
C CYS A 130 -2.98 17.35 5.22
N VAL A 131 -1.75 17.81 5.52
CA VAL A 131 -0.61 16.90 5.67
C VAL A 131 -0.83 16.06 6.93
N TYR A 132 -0.86 14.75 6.75
CA TYR A 132 -1.05 13.80 7.83
C TYR A 132 0.27 13.60 8.59
N GLN A 133 0.24 13.85 9.90
CA GLN A 133 1.44 13.83 10.76
C GLN A 133 1.82 12.42 11.27
N GLY A 134 1.08 11.39 10.84
CA GLY A 134 1.32 10.00 11.20
C GLY A 134 1.96 9.19 10.09
N GLU A 135 2.21 7.92 10.38
CA GLU A 135 2.75 6.97 9.42
C GLU A 135 1.76 6.68 8.27
N TYR A 136 2.26 6.50 7.05
CA TYR A 136 1.45 6.00 5.92
C TYR A 136 1.20 4.49 6.03
N GLU A 137 0.42 4.12 7.04
CA GLU A 137 0.10 2.74 7.43
C GLU A 137 -1.29 2.29 6.98
N GLY A 138 -1.59 1.00 7.19
CA GLY A 138 -2.93 0.44 6.97
C GLY A 138 -3.06 -0.46 5.74
N GLU A 139 -4.29 -0.93 5.51
CA GLU A 139 -4.64 -1.79 4.38
C GLU A 139 -4.71 -0.97 3.09
N GLU A 140 -4.11 -1.48 2.01
CA GLU A 140 -4.04 -0.80 0.71
C GLU A 140 -5.26 -1.13 -0.16
N PHE A 141 -5.81 -0.08 -0.75
CA PHE A 141 -6.90 -0.13 -1.71
C PHE A 141 -6.56 0.67 -2.95
N THR A 142 -7.26 0.40 -4.05
CA THR A 142 -7.18 1.20 -5.29
C THR A 142 -8.58 1.60 -5.72
N CYS A 143 -8.75 2.86 -6.11
CA CYS A 143 -9.97 3.35 -6.75
C CYS A 143 -9.76 3.63 -8.25
N ASP A 144 -10.85 3.59 -9.02
CA ASP A 144 -10.86 3.94 -10.45
C ASP A 144 -11.93 4.99 -10.80
N THR A 145 -11.93 5.40 -12.07
CA THR A 145 -12.85 6.40 -12.65
C THR A 145 -14.33 5.98 -12.61
N ASN A 146 -14.62 4.69 -12.48
CA ASN A 146 -15.98 4.14 -12.40
C ASN A 146 -16.46 4.02 -10.94
N GLY A 147 -15.70 4.60 -10.00
CA GLY A 147 -15.99 4.57 -8.58
C GLY A 147 -15.78 3.20 -7.94
N ASN A 148 -15.12 2.26 -8.63
CA ASN A 148 -14.81 0.98 -8.04
C ASN A 148 -13.67 1.15 -7.05
N ILE A 149 -13.79 0.51 -5.88
CA ILE A 149 -12.70 0.37 -4.92
C ILE A 149 -12.43 -1.12 -4.74
N LYS A 150 -11.17 -1.53 -4.84
CA LYS A 150 -10.73 -2.90 -4.56
C LYS A 150 -9.53 -2.96 -3.61
N ASN A 151 -9.44 -4.04 -2.84
CA ASN A 151 -8.25 -4.34 -2.03
C ASN A 151 -7.24 -5.20 -2.79
N SER A 152 -6.14 -5.58 -2.12
CA SER A 152 -5.09 -6.44 -2.68
C SER A 152 -5.56 -7.84 -3.08
N ASN A 153 -6.68 -8.32 -2.51
CA ASN A 153 -7.29 -9.62 -2.82
C ASN A 153 -8.34 -9.51 -3.95
N GLU A 154 -8.40 -8.38 -4.64
CA GLU A 154 -9.36 -8.10 -5.71
C GLU A 154 -10.84 -8.17 -5.29
N LEU A 155 -11.12 -7.98 -4.01
CA LEU A 155 -12.48 -7.84 -3.50
C LEU A 155 -12.94 -6.40 -3.66
N TYR A 156 -14.15 -6.21 -4.19
CA TYR A 156 -14.71 -4.90 -4.47
C TYR A 156 -15.65 -4.43 -3.36
N VAL A 157 -15.52 -3.15 -3.02
CA VAL A 157 -16.35 -2.46 -2.02
C VAL A 157 -17.64 -1.98 -2.64
N ILE A 158 -18.77 -2.16 -1.95
CA ILE A 158 -20.11 -1.77 -2.44
C ILE A 158 -20.67 -0.52 -1.76
N ASN A 159 -20.10 -0.11 -0.62
CA ASN A 159 -20.49 1.09 0.13
C ASN A 159 -19.44 2.19 0.03
N ALA A 160 -18.79 2.34 -1.14
CA ALA A 160 -17.73 3.32 -1.37
C ALA A 160 -18.23 4.78 -1.38
N ASN A 161 -19.53 5.01 -1.64
CA ASN A 161 -20.15 6.33 -1.70
C ASN A 161 -19.36 7.33 -2.58
N ASP A 162 -19.01 8.49 -2.04
CA ASP A 162 -18.27 9.57 -2.70
C ASP A 162 -16.75 9.50 -2.51
N LEU A 163 -16.25 8.45 -1.84
CA LEU A 163 -14.83 8.32 -1.50
C LEU A 163 -13.87 8.39 -2.71
N PRO A 164 -14.16 7.76 -3.87
CA PRO A 164 -13.30 7.90 -5.05
C PRO A 164 -13.13 9.34 -5.52
N GLU A 165 -14.18 10.17 -5.45
CA GLU A 165 -14.09 11.59 -5.84
C GLU A 165 -13.30 12.39 -4.80
N LYS A 166 -13.47 12.12 -3.50
CA LYS A 166 -12.62 12.75 -2.46
C LYS A 166 -11.15 12.44 -2.65
N ILE A 167 -10.83 11.17 -2.96
CA ILE A 167 -9.45 10.75 -3.27
C ILE A 167 -8.91 11.50 -4.48
N LYS A 168 -9.69 11.56 -5.57
CA LYS A 168 -9.30 12.26 -6.79
C LYS A 168 -9.04 13.75 -6.54
N ASN A 169 -9.90 14.42 -5.77
CA ASN A 169 -9.77 15.84 -5.46
C ASN A 169 -8.47 16.16 -4.71
N ILE A 170 -8.04 15.30 -3.79
CA ILE A 170 -6.84 15.52 -2.97
C ILE A 170 -5.57 15.00 -3.67
N LYS A 171 -5.65 13.83 -4.31
CA LYS A 171 -4.51 13.18 -4.98
C LYS A 171 -4.23 13.75 -6.37
N GLY A 172 -5.18 14.43 -6.99
CA GLY A 172 -5.15 14.86 -8.40
C GLY A 172 -5.56 13.77 -9.40
N GLY A 173 -5.94 12.59 -8.92
CA GLY A 173 -6.34 11.46 -9.77
C GLY A 173 -6.78 10.25 -8.95
N TYR A 174 -7.36 9.26 -9.61
CA TYR A 174 -7.71 7.98 -9.00
C TYR A 174 -6.45 7.12 -8.78
N GLY A 175 -6.51 6.18 -7.85
CA GLY A 175 -5.41 5.25 -7.63
C GLY A 175 -5.34 4.70 -6.22
N ARG A 176 -4.12 4.43 -5.78
CA ARG A 176 -3.86 3.79 -4.48
C ARG A 176 -4.05 4.74 -3.31
N PHE A 177 -4.63 4.19 -2.24
CA PHE A 177 -4.82 4.82 -0.94
C PHE A 177 -4.73 3.76 0.16
N LYS A 178 -4.61 4.18 1.41
CA LYS A 178 -4.62 3.28 2.58
C LYS A 178 -5.72 3.62 3.58
N VAL A 179 -6.16 2.61 4.31
CA VAL A 179 -7.08 2.75 5.44
C VAL A 179 -6.36 2.36 6.72
N THR A 180 -6.19 3.30 7.65
CA THR A 180 -5.45 3.05 8.90
C THR A 180 -6.18 2.04 9.80
N PRO A 181 -5.47 1.27 10.63
CA PRO A 181 -6.03 0.11 11.31
C PRO A 181 -7.01 0.45 12.44
N GLN A 182 -6.77 1.47 13.26
CA GLN A 182 -7.57 1.75 14.45
C GLN A 182 -8.59 2.86 14.21
N LYS A 183 -8.14 4.02 13.72
CA LYS A 183 -8.99 5.20 13.51
C LYS A 183 -9.71 5.19 12.17
N LYS A 184 -9.35 4.28 11.26
CA LYS A 184 -9.91 4.13 9.91
C LYS A 184 -9.81 5.41 9.07
N TYR A 185 -8.68 6.11 9.19
CA TYR A 185 -8.38 7.26 8.34
C TYR A 185 -8.03 6.79 6.94
N ILE A 186 -8.51 7.54 5.93
CA ILE A 186 -8.17 7.34 4.53
C ILE A 186 -6.98 8.24 4.19
N LEU A 187 -5.89 7.64 3.76
CA LEU A 187 -4.64 8.33 3.47
C LEU A 187 -4.25 8.15 2.01
N VAL A 188 -3.70 9.20 1.41
CA VAL A 188 -3.09 9.14 0.07
C VAL A 188 -1.68 9.67 0.11
N SER A 189 -0.80 9.09 -0.70
CA SER A 189 0.54 9.61 -0.94
C SER A 189 0.56 10.44 -2.22
N VAL A 190 1.07 11.68 -2.12
CA VAL A 190 1.11 12.68 -3.19
C VAL A 190 2.53 13.23 -3.30
N LEU A 191 3.03 13.38 -4.53
CA LEU A 191 4.33 13.99 -4.79
C LEU A 191 4.13 15.52 -4.93
N GLU A 192 4.62 16.29 -3.98
CA GLU A 192 4.58 17.76 -3.96
C GLU A 192 6.00 18.30 -3.82
N GLU A 193 6.42 19.23 -4.68
CA GLU A 193 7.75 19.89 -4.58
C GLU A 193 8.94 18.90 -4.56
N ASN A 194 8.82 17.78 -5.29
CA ASN A 194 9.77 16.65 -5.31
C ASN A 194 9.84 15.81 -4.02
N GLU A 195 8.90 15.98 -3.08
CA GLU A 195 8.79 15.17 -1.88
C GLU A 195 7.45 14.44 -1.79
N TRP A 196 7.50 13.18 -1.35
CA TRP A 196 6.28 12.42 -1.08
C TRP A 196 5.68 12.83 0.25
N LYS A 197 4.50 13.46 0.20
CA LYS A 197 3.73 13.85 1.37
C LYS A 197 2.51 12.93 1.51
N THR A 198 2.21 12.55 2.76
CA THR A 198 0.99 11.82 3.10
C THR A 198 -0.11 12.82 3.41
N LYS A 199 -1.26 12.70 2.74
CA LYS A 199 -2.41 13.58 2.91
C LYS A 199 -3.56 12.81 3.52
N PHE A 200 -4.26 13.44 4.46
CA PHE A 200 -5.50 12.93 5.02
C PHE A 200 -6.66 13.22 4.07
N VAL A 201 -7.47 12.20 3.74
CA VAL A 201 -8.65 12.35 2.88
C VAL A 201 -9.91 12.53 3.70
N THR A 202 -10.23 11.55 4.54
CA THR A 202 -11.41 11.54 5.41
C THR A 202 -11.28 10.39 6.41
N LYS A 203 -12.14 10.36 7.43
CA LYS A 203 -12.36 9.17 8.24
C LYS A 203 -13.44 8.29 7.61
N LEU A 204 -13.23 6.98 7.60
CA LEU A 204 -14.21 6.02 7.15
C LEU A 204 -15.32 5.87 8.21
N LYS A 205 -16.55 6.25 7.86
CA LYS A 205 -17.71 6.23 8.78
C LYS A 205 -18.22 4.82 9.06
N GLU A 206 -18.28 3.99 8.02
CA GLU A 206 -18.72 2.59 8.10
C GLU A 206 -17.64 1.68 7.50
N PRO A 207 -17.39 0.50 8.09
CA PRO A 207 -16.48 -0.48 7.50
C PRO A 207 -16.87 -0.81 6.06
N PHE A 208 -15.87 -1.06 5.21
CA PHE A 208 -16.13 -1.51 3.85
C PHE A 208 -16.87 -2.85 3.85
N LYS A 209 -17.96 -2.87 3.09
CA LYS A 209 -18.73 -4.07 2.78
C LYS A 209 -18.25 -4.58 1.44
N PHE A 210 -17.95 -5.86 1.38
CA PHE A 210 -17.51 -6.53 0.16
C PHE A 210 -18.64 -7.42 -0.35
N ILE A 211 -18.79 -7.48 -1.68
CA ILE A 211 -19.75 -8.39 -2.29
C ILE A 211 -19.16 -9.81 -2.23
N ASN A 212 -19.82 -10.71 -1.50
CA ASN A 212 -19.52 -12.14 -1.51
C ASN A 212 -20.82 -12.93 -1.74
N LYS A 213 -21.60 -12.51 -2.74
CA LYS A 213 -22.76 -13.28 -3.18
C LYS A 213 -22.26 -14.53 -3.94
N LYS A 214 -22.01 -15.61 -3.20
CA LYS A 214 -22.44 -16.92 -3.73
C LYS A 214 -23.96 -16.85 -3.74
N SER A 215 -24.57 -16.95 -4.90
CA SER A 215 -26.01 -16.82 -5.08
C SER A 215 -26.76 -17.66 -4.02
N GLU A 216 -27.43 -17.02 -3.07
CA GLU A 216 -28.47 -17.62 -2.23
C GLU A 216 -29.77 -17.88 -3.03
N VAL A 217 -29.75 -17.52 -4.32
CA VAL A 217 -30.82 -17.74 -5.28
C VAL A 217 -30.73 -19.18 -5.80
N SER A 218 -31.87 -19.88 -5.85
CA SER A 218 -31.94 -21.23 -6.38
C SER A 218 -31.42 -21.27 -7.84
N SER A 219 -30.80 -22.38 -8.25
CA SER A 219 -30.21 -22.51 -9.59
C SER A 219 -31.23 -22.26 -10.71
N ASN A 220 -32.50 -22.64 -10.51
CA ASN A 220 -33.56 -22.47 -11.51
C ASN A 220 -33.96 -21.00 -11.66
N ASP A 221 -34.11 -20.26 -10.56
CA ASP A 221 -34.48 -18.84 -10.60
C ASP A 221 -33.36 -18.00 -11.25
N LEU A 222 -32.09 -18.36 -11.02
CA LEU A 222 -30.94 -17.71 -11.65
C LEU A 222 -30.97 -17.85 -13.18
N GLU A 223 -31.30 -19.03 -13.70
CA GLU A 223 -31.36 -19.22 -15.16
C GLU A 223 -32.48 -18.42 -15.80
N GLU A 224 -33.64 -18.30 -15.15
CA GLU A 224 -34.75 -17.51 -15.64
C GLU A 224 -34.44 -16.00 -15.66
N ILE A 225 -33.79 -15.51 -14.59
CA ILE A 225 -33.28 -14.13 -14.53
C ILE A 225 -32.25 -13.90 -15.64
N LEU A 226 -31.30 -14.82 -15.85
CA LEU A 226 -30.27 -14.69 -16.88
C LEU A 226 -30.80 -14.79 -18.31
N LYS A 227 -31.98 -15.37 -18.53
CA LYS A 227 -32.67 -15.38 -19.84
C LYS A 227 -33.37 -14.05 -20.14
N SER A 228 -33.85 -13.35 -19.11
CA SER A 228 -34.61 -12.11 -19.23
C SER A 228 -33.77 -10.84 -19.01
N ILE A 229 -32.49 -11.00 -18.63
CA ILE A 229 -31.56 -9.90 -18.35
C ILE A 229 -31.37 -8.96 -19.55
N LYS A 230 -31.42 -7.66 -19.29
CA LYS A 230 -31.26 -6.61 -20.29
C LYS A 230 -29.97 -5.83 -20.05
N THR A 231 -29.48 -5.20 -21.12
CA THR A 231 -28.34 -4.30 -21.06
C THR A 231 -28.56 -3.23 -20.00
N GLY A 232 -27.62 -3.12 -19.05
CA GLY A 232 -27.66 -2.18 -17.93
C GLY A 232 -28.19 -2.76 -16.63
N ASP A 233 -28.78 -3.96 -16.62
CA ASP A 233 -29.27 -4.59 -15.39
C ASP A 233 -28.11 -5.04 -14.48
N GLU A 234 -28.31 -5.00 -13.16
CA GLU A 234 -27.38 -5.59 -12.19
C GLU A 234 -27.23 -7.08 -12.49
N TYR A 235 -25.99 -7.52 -12.66
CA TYR A 235 -25.72 -8.91 -12.98
C TYR A 235 -25.89 -9.78 -11.71
N PRO A 236 -26.68 -10.87 -11.74
CA PRO A 236 -27.02 -11.61 -10.51
C PRO A 236 -25.82 -12.21 -9.77
N ILE A 237 -24.77 -12.57 -10.51
CA ILE A 237 -23.57 -13.23 -9.99
C ILE A 237 -22.47 -12.19 -9.87
N GLN A 238 -22.06 -11.86 -8.64
CA GLN A 238 -21.11 -10.77 -8.40
C GLN A 238 -19.67 -11.24 -8.15
N ASP A 239 -19.45 -12.56 -8.09
CA ASP A 239 -18.15 -13.20 -7.89
C ASP A 239 -17.22 -12.99 -9.10
N ASN A 240 -15.98 -12.59 -8.84
CA ASN A 240 -14.95 -12.43 -9.87
C ASN A 240 -14.49 -13.75 -10.48
N LYS A 241 -14.67 -14.89 -9.78
CA LYS A 241 -14.22 -16.20 -10.29
C LYS A 241 -14.85 -16.62 -11.62
N GLN A 242 -16.00 -16.05 -11.98
CA GLN A 242 -16.64 -16.31 -13.26
C GLN A 242 -15.97 -15.58 -14.44
N ILE A 243 -15.17 -14.54 -14.16
CA ILE A 243 -14.55 -13.69 -15.17
C ILE A 243 -13.37 -14.46 -15.77
N ILE A 244 -13.46 -14.75 -17.06
CA ILE A 244 -12.41 -15.47 -17.80
C ILE A 244 -11.45 -14.52 -18.50
N MET A 245 -11.88 -13.30 -18.78
CA MET A 245 -11.08 -12.34 -19.54
C MET A 245 -11.45 -10.90 -19.18
N GLU A 246 -10.42 -10.09 -18.93
CA GLU A 246 -10.54 -8.64 -18.85
C GLU A 246 -10.22 -8.03 -20.23
N LEU A 247 -11.08 -7.12 -20.68
CA LEU A 247 -10.98 -6.44 -21.96
C LEU A 247 -11.15 -4.93 -21.75
N ARG A 248 -10.72 -4.14 -22.74
CA ARG A 248 -10.94 -2.70 -22.76
C ARG A 248 -11.68 -2.28 -24.02
N TYR A 249 -12.58 -1.33 -23.87
CA TYR A 249 -13.15 -0.59 -24.97
C TYR A 249 -12.30 0.66 -25.23
N SER A 250 -11.91 0.88 -26.48
CA SER A 250 -11.27 2.12 -26.92
C SER A 250 -12.14 2.81 -27.95
N SER A 251 -12.48 4.07 -27.74
CA SER A 251 -13.19 4.90 -28.73
C SER A 251 -12.34 5.26 -29.96
N LYS A 252 -11.03 4.96 -29.94
CA LYS A 252 -10.14 5.15 -31.10
C LYS A 252 -10.63 4.33 -32.30
N LYS A 253 -10.33 4.83 -33.51
CA LYS A 253 -10.64 4.16 -34.78
C LYS A 253 -12.12 3.73 -34.91
N GLY A 254 -13.04 4.53 -34.37
CA GLY A 254 -14.47 4.23 -34.44
C GLY A 254 -14.96 3.18 -33.45
N GLY A 255 -14.18 2.83 -32.42
CA GLY A 255 -14.56 1.87 -31.39
C GLY A 255 -13.95 0.49 -31.64
N VAL A 256 -13.10 0.03 -30.74
CA VAL A 256 -12.47 -1.30 -30.79
C VAL A 256 -12.43 -1.95 -29.42
N ILE A 257 -12.54 -3.28 -29.41
CA ILE A 257 -12.34 -4.10 -28.21
C ILE A 257 -10.88 -4.56 -28.18
N VAL A 258 -10.22 -4.31 -27.05
CA VAL A 258 -8.78 -4.48 -26.87
C VAL A 258 -8.54 -5.52 -25.78
N LYS A 259 -7.71 -6.51 -26.08
CA LYS A 259 -7.15 -7.44 -25.10
C LYS A 259 -5.69 -7.09 -24.88
N LYS A 260 -5.32 -6.84 -23.62
CA LYS A 260 -3.92 -6.61 -23.24
C LYS A 260 -3.20 -7.96 -23.16
N ILE A 261 -2.00 -8.04 -23.73
CA ILE A 261 -1.10 -9.19 -23.64
C ILE A 261 0.26 -8.72 -23.12
N ASP A 262 1.15 -9.66 -22.78
CA ASP A 262 2.47 -9.34 -22.21
C ASP A 262 3.29 -8.37 -23.07
N LYS A 263 3.17 -8.49 -24.40
CA LYS A 263 3.88 -7.66 -25.39
C LYS A 263 2.93 -6.86 -26.28
N GLY A 264 2.04 -6.09 -25.66
CA GLY A 264 1.23 -5.09 -26.34
C GLY A 264 -0.28 -5.32 -26.23
N GLU A 265 -0.98 -4.99 -27.31
CA GLU A 265 -2.44 -5.00 -27.38
C GLU A 265 -2.90 -5.67 -28.67
N ILE A 266 -3.88 -6.57 -28.56
CA ILE A 266 -4.54 -7.18 -29.70
C ILE A 266 -5.99 -6.73 -29.76
N PHE A 267 -6.53 -6.63 -30.97
CA PHE A 267 -7.85 -6.06 -31.22
C PHE A 267 -8.83 -7.15 -31.65
N ALA A 268 -10.07 -7.07 -31.18
CA ALA A 268 -11.13 -7.94 -31.67
C ALA A 268 -11.36 -7.70 -33.17
N LYS A 269 -11.42 -8.78 -33.94
CA LYS A 269 -11.68 -8.77 -35.37
C LYS A 269 -13.16 -8.49 -35.63
N THR A 270 -13.43 -7.86 -36.76
CA THR A 270 -14.78 -7.53 -37.24
C THR A 270 -15.20 -8.55 -38.30
N THR A 271 -16.42 -8.44 -38.84
CA THR A 271 -16.88 -9.33 -39.93
C THR A 271 -16.00 -9.28 -41.18
N GLN A 272 -15.22 -8.22 -41.36
CA GLN A 272 -14.29 -8.07 -42.49
C GLN A 272 -12.97 -8.82 -42.30
N THR A 273 -12.56 -9.08 -41.05
CA THR A 273 -11.22 -9.60 -40.73
C THR A 273 -11.23 -10.90 -39.94
N ALA A 274 -12.38 -11.27 -39.36
CA ALA A 274 -12.58 -12.52 -38.65
C ALA A 274 -12.67 -13.70 -39.64
N GLU A 275 -12.04 -14.82 -39.29
CA GLU A 275 -12.24 -16.08 -40.01
C GLU A 275 -13.65 -16.63 -39.73
N ASP A 276 -14.11 -16.43 -38.48
CA ASP A 276 -15.44 -16.78 -38.04
C ASP A 276 -16.37 -15.55 -38.07
N ARG A 277 -17.23 -15.49 -39.08
CA ARG A 277 -18.13 -14.35 -39.30
C ARG A 277 -18.98 -14.03 -38.07
N GLU A 278 -19.48 -15.03 -37.34
CA GLU A 278 -20.32 -14.83 -36.15
C GLU A 278 -19.55 -14.14 -35.02
N LYS A 279 -18.26 -14.45 -34.84
CA LYS A 279 -17.41 -13.76 -33.85
C LYS A 279 -17.12 -12.32 -34.26
N GLY A 280 -17.03 -12.05 -35.56
CA GLY A 280 -16.96 -10.70 -36.10
C GLY A 280 -18.23 -9.88 -35.83
N GLU A 281 -19.40 -10.49 -36.02
CA GLU A 281 -20.71 -9.86 -35.70
C GLU A 281 -20.86 -9.60 -34.20
N ASP A 282 -20.42 -10.53 -33.35
CA ASP A 282 -20.39 -10.36 -31.89
C ASP A 282 -19.56 -9.14 -31.48
N ALA A 283 -18.38 -8.93 -32.08
CA ALA A 283 -17.53 -7.77 -31.81
C ALA A 283 -18.21 -6.44 -32.21
N GLU A 284 -18.79 -6.38 -33.41
CA GLU A 284 -19.47 -5.19 -33.92
C GLU A 284 -20.72 -4.83 -33.10
N ASN A 285 -21.53 -5.84 -32.76
CA ASN A 285 -22.72 -5.67 -31.92
C ASN A 285 -22.35 -5.17 -30.52
N LEU A 286 -21.31 -5.76 -29.90
CA LEU A 286 -20.81 -5.31 -28.61
C LEU A 286 -20.36 -3.84 -28.66
N ILE A 287 -19.59 -3.45 -29.68
CA ILE A 287 -19.14 -2.07 -29.88
C ILE A 287 -20.35 -1.12 -30.01
N LYS A 288 -21.38 -1.51 -30.76
CA LYS A 288 -22.60 -0.73 -30.94
C LYS A 288 -23.35 -0.55 -29.60
N VAL A 289 -23.48 -1.61 -28.80
CA VAL A 289 -24.11 -1.55 -27.48
C VAL A 289 -23.35 -0.61 -26.54
N ILE A 290 -22.02 -0.73 -26.48
CA ILE A 290 -21.18 0.15 -25.63
C ILE A 290 -21.31 1.62 -26.06
N LYS A 291 -21.33 1.90 -27.36
CA LYS A 291 -21.55 3.28 -27.86
C LYS A 291 -22.90 3.85 -27.44
N ASN A 292 -23.96 3.03 -27.47
CA ASN A 292 -25.28 3.47 -27.00
C ASN A 292 -25.25 3.80 -25.50
N LEU A 293 -24.61 2.95 -24.69
CA LEU A 293 -24.40 3.22 -23.26
C LEU A 293 -23.60 4.51 -23.02
N HIS A 294 -22.56 4.77 -23.81
CA HIS A 294 -21.81 6.04 -23.76
C HIS A 294 -22.71 7.24 -24.10
N ALA A 295 -23.58 7.13 -25.10
CA ALA A 295 -24.53 8.18 -25.46
C ALA A 295 -25.57 8.46 -24.35
N GLN A 296 -25.82 7.48 -23.48
CA GLN A 296 -26.65 7.61 -22.28
C GLN A 296 -25.86 8.11 -21.05
N GLY A 297 -24.59 8.51 -21.23
CA GLY A 297 -23.74 9.05 -20.17
C GLY A 297 -22.93 8.01 -19.39
N LYS A 298 -23.01 6.72 -19.72
CA LYS A 298 -22.21 5.66 -19.06
C LYS A 298 -20.84 5.54 -19.71
N VAL A 299 -19.78 5.91 -18.99
CA VAL A 299 -18.40 5.79 -19.49
C VAL A 299 -17.86 4.39 -19.20
N ILE A 300 -17.88 3.54 -20.22
CA ILE A 300 -17.40 2.15 -20.15
C ILE A 300 -16.05 2.05 -20.87
N SER A 301 -14.98 1.86 -20.10
CA SER A 301 -13.62 1.68 -20.64
C SER A 301 -13.09 0.26 -20.43
N LYS A 302 -13.51 -0.40 -19.33
CA LYS A 302 -13.09 -1.74 -18.94
C LYS A 302 -14.32 -2.64 -18.88
N ILE A 303 -14.22 -3.80 -19.50
CA ILE A 303 -15.29 -4.80 -19.58
C ILE A 303 -14.73 -6.18 -19.23
N PHE A 304 -15.62 -7.07 -18.81
CA PHE A 304 -15.28 -8.40 -18.31
C PHE A 304 -16.10 -9.42 -19.07
N LEU A 305 -15.44 -10.44 -19.62
CA LEU A 305 -16.11 -11.57 -20.24
C LEU A 305 -16.12 -12.73 -19.24
N ASN A 306 -17.28 -13.36 -19.04
CA ASN A 306 -17.42 -14.54 -18.20
C ASN A 306 -17.50 -15.84 -19.01
N ASN A 307 -17.57 -16.98 -18.32
CA ASN A 307 -17.68 -18.32 -18.92
C ASN A 307 -19.02 -18.59 -19.65
N ARG A 308 -20.02 -17.72 -19.53
CA ARG A 308 -21.32 -17.80 -20.23
C ARG A 308 -21.38 -16.92 -21.48
N ASN A 309 -20.24 -16.37 -21.90
CA ASN A 309 -20.15 -15.37 -22.96
C ASN A 309 -20.88 -14.05 -22.65
N ASP A 310 -21.17 -13.79 -21.37
CA ASP A 310 -21.72 -12.50 -20.96
C ASP A 310 -20.59 -11.49 -20.78
N VAL A 311 -20.78 -10.34 -21.42
CA VAL A 311 -19.92 -9.17 -21.29
C VAL A 311 -20.54 -8.27 -20.24
N LEU A 312 -19.73 -7.93 -19.25
CA LEU A 312 -20.12 -7.19 -18.05
C LEU A 312 -19.27 -5.91 -17.92
N PHE A 313 -19.78 -4.89 -17.26
CA PHE A 313 -18.95 -3.81 -16.71
C PHE A 313 -19.12 -3.72 -15.21
N ARG A 314 -18.15 -3.09 -14.53
CA ARG A 314 -18.22 -2.85 -13.09
C ARG A 314 -18.27 -1.36 -12.80
N GLU A 315 -19.25 -0.95 -12.01
CA GLU A 315 -19.43 0.44 -11.56
C GLU A 315 -19.78 0.43 -10.08
N LYS A 316 -19.07 1.25 -9.28
CA LYS A 316 -19.23 1.33 -7.82
C LYS A 316 -19.21 -0.04 -7.13
N GLY A 317 -18.36 -0.94 -7.62
CA GLY A 317 -18.18 -2.29 -7.07
C GLY A 317 -19.20 -3.32 -7.52
N ILE A 318 -20.21 -2.97 -8.33
CA ILE A 318 -21.27 -3.86 -8.79
C ILE A 318 -21.10 -4.18 -10.28
N LEU A 319 -21.27 -5.46 -10.65
CA LEU A 319 -21.30 -5.91 -12.05
C LEU A 319 -22.68 -5.67 -12.66
N TYR A 320 -22.66 -5.20 -13.91
CA TYR A 320 -23.83 -4.95 -14.74
C TYR A 320 -23.67 -5.65 -16.08
N PHE A 321 -24.78 -6.15 -16.61
CA PHE A 321 -24.82 -6.82 -17.90
C PHE A 321 -24.71 -5.82 -19.06
N ILE A 322 -23.87 -6.12 -20.07
CA ILE A 322 -23.82 -5.36 -21.33
C ILE A 322 -24.49 -6.16 -22.43
N TYR A 323 -23.95 -7.33 -22.73
CA TYR A 323 -24.29 -8.08 -23.94
C TYR A 323 -23.85 -9.54 -23.82
N ARG A 324 -24.62 -10.47 -24.38
CA ARG A 324 -24.25 -11.89 -24.48
C ARG A 324 -23.75 -12.18 -25.88
N LEU A 325 -22.49 -12.59 -25.99
CA LEU A 325 -21.90 -13.01 -27.26
C LEU A 325 -22.50 -14.36 -27.67
N LYS A 326 -22.86 -14.51 -28.94
CA LYS A 326 -23.40 -15.78 -29.47
C LYS A 326 -22.33 -16.87 -29.50
N LYS A 327 -21.12 -16.51 -29.93
CA LYS A 327 -20.00 -17.45 -30.12
C LYS A 327 -18.73 -16.99 -29.43
N GLY A 328 -18.53 -15.68 -29.30
CA GLY A 328 -17.36 -15.11 -28.63
C GLY A 328 -16.64 -14.08 -29.48
N LEU A 329 -15.41 -13.72 -29.07
CA LEU A 329 -14.56 -12.77 -29.80
C LEU A 329 -13.37 -13.48 -30.43
N GLU A 330 -13.01 -13.07 -31.65
CA GLU A 330 -11.77 -13.44 -32.31
C GLU A 330 -10.80 -12.26 -32.26
N PHE A 331 -9.53 -12.48 -31.94
CA PHE A 331 -8.54 -11.40 -31.83
C PHE A 331 -7.48 -11.49 -32.92
N SER A 332 -6.93 -10.33 -33.30
CA SER A 332 -5.79 -10.26 -34.21
C SER A 332 -4.57 -10.97 -33.63
N VAL A 333 -3.82 -11.70 -34.45
CA VAL A 333 -2.55 -12.31 -34.06
C VAL A 333 -1.47 -11.22 -34.02
N THR A 334 -0.66 -11.19 -32.96
CA THR A 334 0.57 -10.38 -32.96
C THR A 334 1.50 -10.90 -34.04
N LYS A 335 1.82 -10.09 -35.05
CA LYS A 335 2.98 -10.36 -35.90
C LYS A 335 4.20 -10.27 -34.98
N ASN A 336 4.87 -11.40 -34.77
CA ASN A 336 6.15 -11.47 -34.05
C ASN A 336 7.21 -10.61 -34.72
#